data_AF-G9KAE9-F1
#
_entry.id   AF-G9KAE9-F1
#
_cell.length_a   1.000
_cell.length_b   1.000
_cell.length_c   1.000
_cell.angle_alpha   90.00
_cell.angle_beta   90.00
_cell.angle_gamma   90.00
#
_symmetry.space_group_name_H-M   'P 1'
#
loop_
_entity.id
_entity.type
_entity.pdbx_description
1 polymer ?
#
loop_
_entity_poly.entity_id
_entity_poly.type
_entity_poly.pdbx_seq_one_letter_code
_entity_poly.pdbx_strand_id
1 'polypeptide(L)' 'GGVFYFLEHVAAESSTWIYFWQQILHPSWYLLFDGCHLTRESWKALERAGFSELKLQHFWAPLSWELVRPHICGY' A
#
# COMPACT_ATOMS: atom_id res chain seq x y z
N GLY A 1 -17.60 -11.87 -17.47
CA GLY A 1 -16.47 -11.73 -16.54
C GLY A 1 -16.12 -10.27 -16.41
N GLY A 2 -15.51 -9.87 -15.29
CA GLY A 2 -15.03 -8.52 -15.04
C GLY A 2 -13.57 -8.55 -14.61
N VAL A 3 -12.87 -7.43 -14.76
CA VAL A 3 -11.47 -7.26 -14.33
C VAL A 3 -11.44 -6.18 -13.25
N PHE A 4 -10.69 -6.43 -12.18
CA PHE A 4 -10.57 -5.50 -11.06
C PHE A 4 -9.19 -4.84 -11.09
N TYR A 5 -9.11 -3.64 -11.65
CA TYR A 5 -7.87 -2.86 -11.65
C TYR A 5 -7.72 -2.08 -10.34
N PHE A 6 -6.53 -2.10 -9.76
CA PHE A 6 -6.22 -1.36 -8.55
C PHE A 6 -4.87 -0.65 -8.63
N LEU A 7 -4.79 0.48 -7.93
CA LEU A 7 -3.57 1.23 -7.66
C LEU A 7 -3.73 1.78 -6.24
N GLU A 8 -2.91 1.32 -5.32
CA GLU A 8 -3.03 1.69 -3.91
C GLU A 8 -1.66 1.98 -3.31
N HIS A 9 -1.62 2.99 -2.44
CA HIS A 9 -0.50 3.18 -1.53
C HIS A 9 -0.45 2.02 -0.53
N VAL A 10 0.75 1.54 -0.22
CA VAL A 10 0.94 0.47 0.76
C VAL A 10 2.11 0.72 1.71
N ALA A 11 2.21 -0.13 2.72
CA ALA A 11 3.39 -0.19 3.59
C ALA A 11 4.66 -0.42 2.76
N ALA A 12 5.75 0.26 3.14
CA ALA A 12 7.07 -0.03 2.62
C ALA A 12 7.54 -1.41 3.10
N GLU A 13 8.55 -1.94 2.43
CA GLU A 13 9.17 -3.20 2.84
C GLU A 13 9.72 -3.10 4.27
N SER A 14 9.51 -4.15 5.07
CA SER A 14 9.82 -4.14 6.51
C SER A 14 11.31 -3.95 6.84
N SER A 15 12.19 -4.16 5.86
CA SER A 15 13.63 -3.93 5.93
C SER A 15 14.02 -2.45 5.76
N THR A 16 13.08 -1.56 5.45
CA THR A 16 13.36 -0.15 5.15
C THR A 16 13.08 0.78 6.32
N TRP A 17 13.85 1.87 6.41
CA TRP A 17 13.59 2.97 7.35
C TRP A 17 12.23 3.64 7.12
N ILE A 18 11.70 3.59 5.90
CA ILE A 18 10.38 4.12 5.58
C ILE A 18 9.31 3.37 6.36
N TYR A 19 9.38 2.04 6.40
CA TYR A 19 8.42 1.22 7.15
C TYR A 19 8.41 1.57 8.65
N PHE A 20 9.58 1.81 9.23
CA PHE A 20 9.69 2.27 10.61
C PHE A 20 8.95 3.60 10.84
N TRP A 21 9.22 4.61 10.01
CA TRP A 21 8.55 5.91 10.14
C TRP A 21 7.06 5.84 9.82
N GLN A 22 6.64 4.98 8.89
CA GLN A 22 5.23 4.74 8.62
C GLN A 22 4.51 4.23 9.88
N GLN A 23 5.12 3.31 10.65
CA GLN A 23 4.54 2.84 11.93
C GLN A 23 4.43 3.94 12.98
N ILE A 24 5.50 4.73 13.15
CA ILE A 24 5.52 5.82 14.15
C ILE A 24 4.50 6.90 13.83
N LEU A 25 4.34 7.24 12.54
CA LEU A 25 3.45 8.31 12.08
C LEU A 25 2.03 7.83 11.80
N HIS A 26 1.79 6.52 11.73
CA HIS A 26 0.49 5.92 11.47
C HIS A 26 -0.67 6.50 12.30
N PRO A 27 -0.60 6.61 13.64
CA PRO A 27 -1.73 7.11 14.43
C PRO A 27 -2.09 8.56 14.08
N SER A 28 -1.09 9.42 13.89
CA SER A 28 -1.31 10.80 13.44
C SER A 28 -1.85 10.84 12.01
N TRP A 29 -1.34 9.98 11.13
CA TRP A 29 -1.76 9.88 9.74
C TRP A 29 -3.23 9.44 9.62
N TYR A 30 -3.62 8.41 10.37
CA TYR A 30 -4.98 7.90 10.42
C TYR A 30 -6.00 8.98 10.81
N LEU A 31 -5.64 9.85 11.76
CA LEU A 31 -6.51 10.94 12.20
C LEU A 31 -6.58 12.10 11.19
N LEU A 32 -5.48 12.40 10.49
CA LEU A 32 -5.38 13.54 9.58
C LEU A 32 -5.88 13.23 8.15
N PHE A 33 -5.77 11.97 7.71
CA PHE A 33 -6.06 11.56 6.33
C PHE A 33 -7.28 10.62 6.26
N ASP A 34 -8.36 10.96 6.96
CA ASP A 34 -9.66 10.27 6.87
C ASP A 34 -9.58 8.75 7.09
N GLY A 35 -8.77 8.31 8.06
CA GLY A 35 -8.59 6.90 8.36
C GLY A 35 -7.67 6.14 7.38
N CYS A 36 -6.90 6.86 6.55
CA CYS A 36 -5.90 6.25 5.69
C CYS A 36 -4.85 5.49 6.51
N HIS A 37 -4.64 4.22 6.18
CA HIS A 37 -3.73 3.34 6.89
C HIS A 37 -2.35 3.33 6.20
N LEU A 38 -1.41 4.08 6.77
CA LEU A 38 -0.06 4.24 6.21
C LEU A 38 0.77 2.94 6.17
N THR A 39 0.39 1.94 6.97
CA THR A 39 1.07 0.64 7.09
C THR A 39 0.20 -0.50 6.54
N ARG A 40 -0.77 -0.20 5.67
CA ARG A 40 -1.65 -1.23 5.12
C ARG A 40 -0.92 -2.09 4.09
N GLU A 41 -1.02 -3.40 4.27
CA GLU A 41 -0.48 -4.40 3.34
C GLU A 41 -1.61 -4.99 2.50
N SER A 42 -2.28 -4.16 1.68
CA SER A 42 -3.50 -4.58 0.97
C SER A 42 -3.27 -5.73 -0.02
N TRP A 43 -2.04 -5.92 -0.50
CA TRP A 43 -1.66 -7.07 -1.32
C TRP A 43 -1.97 -8.42 -0.65
N LYS A 44 -1.77 -8.55 0.67
CA LYS A 44 -2.08 -9.79 1.42
C LYS A 44 -3.57 -10.10 1.45
N ALA A 45 -4.42 -9.07 1.35
CA ALA A 45 -5.86 -9.26 1.27
C ALA A 45 -6.26 -9.66 -0.15
N LEU A 46 -5.67 -9.05 -1.18
CA LEU A 46 -5.90 -9.38 -2.58
C LEU A 46 -5.48 -10.82 -2.91
N GLU A 47 -4.33 -11.27 -2.41
CA GLU A 47 -3.87 -12.65 -2.56
C GLU A 47 -4.85 -13.68 -1.95
N ARG A 48 -5.57 -13.30 -0.90
CA ARG A 48 -6.56 -14.15 -0.23
C ARG A 48 -7.98 -14.00 -0.77
N ALA A 49 -8.23 -13.02 -1.64
CA ALA A 49 -9.57 -12.71 -2.14
C ALA A 49 -10.07 -13.71 -3.20
N GLY A 50 -9.23 -14.64 -3.66
CA GLY A 50 -9.63 -15.73 -4.56
C GLY A 50 -9.83 -15.30 -6.01
N PHE A 51 -9.17 -14.23 -6.46
CA PHE A 51 -9.15 -13.85 -7.87
C PHE A 51 -8.60 -14.98 -8.74
N SER A 52 -9.22 -15.21 -9.91
CA SER A 52 -8.81 -16.27 -10.84
C SER A 52 -7.45 -15.99 -11.49
N GLU A 53 -7.15 -14.71 -11.73
CA GLU A 53 -5.84 -14.20 -12.12
C GLU A 53 -5.59 -12.97 -11.25
N LEU A 54 -4.40 -12.88 -10.65
CA LEU A 54 -3.96 -11.71 -9.89
C LEU A 54 -2.54 -11.37 -10.35
N LYS A 55 -2.38 -10.22 -10.99
CA LYS A 55 -1.07 -9.64 -11.25
C LYS A 55 -0.84 -8.49 -10.30
N LEU A 56 0.24 -8.58 -9.53
CA LEU A 56 0.59 -7.59 -8.54
C LEU A 56 2.01 -7.11 -8.76
N GLN A 57 2.17 -5.79 -8.84
CA GLN A 57 3.46 -5.15 -9.01
C GLN A 57 3.68 -4.12 -7.90
N HIS A 58 4.76 -4.29 -7.14
CA HIS A 58 5.24 -3.28 -6.20
C HIS A 58 6.14 -2.29 -6.93
N PHE A 59 5.93 -1.00 -6.70
CA PHE A 59 6.79 0.04 -7.24
C PHE A 59 6.79 1.28 -6.34
N TRP A 60 7.74 2.16 -6.61
CA TRP A 60 7.90 3.41 -5.89
C TRP A 60 7.37 4.54 -6.76
N ALA A 61 6.24 5.13 -6.36
CA ALA A 61 5.66 6.25 -7.08
C ALA A 61 6.59 7.49 -6.97
N PRO A 62 6.70 8.31 -8.03
CA PRO A 62 7.53 9.52 -8.04
C PRO A 62 6.86 10.67 -7.26
N LEU A 63 6.46 10.41 -6.01
CA LEU A 63 5.87 11.39 -5.11
C LEU A 63 6.97 12.07 -4.29
N SER A 64 6.73 13.33 -3.93
CA SER A 64 7.62 14.13 -3.07
C SER A 64 7.63 13.65 -1.62
N TRP A 65 6.62 12.87 -1.21
CA TRP A 65 6.45 12.43 0.17
C TRP A 65 6.86 10.97 0.33
N GLU A 66 8.00 10.74 1.00
CA GLU A 66 8.65 9.43 1.05
C GLU A 66 7.80 8.32 1.68
N LEU A 67 7.02 8.67 2.72
CA LEU A 67 6.17 7.72 3.45
C LEU A 67 5.01 7.14 2.64
N VAL A 68 4.61 7.80 1.55
CA VAL A 68 3.53 7.32 0.68
C VAL A 68 4.05 6.84 -0.67
N ARG A 69 5.36 6.89 -0.92
CA ARG A 69 5.93 6.38 -2.18
C ARG A 69 5.64 4.91 -2.49
N PRO A 70 5.68 3.98 -1.53
CA PRO A 70 5.43 2.57 -1.83
C PRO A 70 3.98 2.38 -2.29
N HIS A 71 3.83 1.83 -3.49
CA HIS A 71 2.54 1.55 -4.12
C HIS A 71 2.53 0.15 -4.71
N ILE A 72 1.31 -0.38 -4.83
CA ILE A 72 1.03 -1.57 -5.64
C ILE A 72 0.07 -1.20 -6.76
N CYS A 73 0.25 -1.80 -7.92
CA CYS A 73 -0.76 -1.81 -8.97
C CYS A 73 -0.97 -3.22 -9.51
N GLY A 74 -2.13 -3.43 -10.12
CA GLY A 74 -2.47 -4.76 -10.61
C GLY A 74 -3.87 -4.88 -11.17
N TYR A 75 -4.18 -6.12 -11.55
CA TYR A 75 -5.49 -6.57 -12.01
C TYR A 75 -5.74 -8.05 -11.74
#